data_AF-A0AAP5YCX4-F1
#
_entry.id   AF-A0AAP5YCX4-F1
#
_cell.length_a   1.000
_cell.length_b   1.000
_cell.length_c   1.000
_cell.angle_alpha   90.00
_cell.angle_beta   90.00
_cell.angle_gamma   90.00
#
_symmetry.space_group_name_H-M   'P 1'
#
loop_
_entity.id
_entity.type
_entity.pdbx_description
1 polymer ?
#
loop_
_entity_poly.entity_id
_entity_poly.type
_entity_poly.pdbx_seq_one_letter_code
_entity_poly.pdbx_strand_id
1 'polypeptide(L)'
;SSVALSATFAQSAFASPVVVPDAPQIAAKGYVLMDYHSGKVLAEKEMNTKLSPASLTKMMTSYVIGQELARGNISEDDDVTISKNAWAKNFPDSSKMFIEVGTTVKVRDLNRGIIIQSGNDACVAMAEHIAGSEDAFVDLMNAWANTLGMKNSHFANVHGLDNSELYSTPYDMALLGKALIRDVPDEYRVYSEKKFTYNGITQYNRNGLLWDKSMNVDGIKTGHTSNAGYSLVSSA
;
A
#
# COMPACT_ATOMS: atom_id res chain seq x y z
N SER A 1 -46.92 -11.95 -61.64
CA SER A 1 -46.34 -12.18 -60.30
C SER A 1 -44.84 -12.01 -60.41
N SER A 2 -44.32 -10.85 -59.98
CA SER A 2 -42.88 -10.55 -60.05
C SER A 2 -42.25 -10.87 -58.70
N VAL A 3 -41.36 -11.85 -58.68
CA VAL A 3 -40.57 -12.22 -57.49
C VAL A 3 -39.35 -11.31 -57.45
N ALA A 4 -39.30 -10.40 -56.48
CA ALA A 4 -38.12 -9.59 -56.21
C ALA A 4 -37.19 -10.36 -55.27
N LEU A 5 -35.96 -10.63 -55.72
CA LEU A 5 -34.93 -11.30 -54.94
C LEU A 5 -34.14 -10.25 -54.15
N SER A 6 -34.37 -10.13 -52.85
CA SER A 6 -33.55 -9.29 -51.96
C SER A 6 -32.27 -10.04 -51.59
N ALA A 7 -31.13 -9.53 -52.05
CA ALA A 7 -29.82 -9.99 -51.62
C ALA A 7 -29.35 -9.17 -50.41
N THR A 8 -29.32 -9.79 -49.23
CA THR A 8 -28.78 -9.20 -48.01
C THR A 8 -27.25 -9.33 -48.03
N PHE A 9 -26.54 -8.23 -48.26
CA PHE A 9 -25.09 -8.18 -48.10
C PHE A 9 -24.74 -8.09 -46.60
N ALA A 10 -24.16 -9.15 -46.05
CA ALA A 10 -23.54 -9.10 -44.73
C ALA A 10 -22.19 -8.35 -44.84
N GLN A 11 -22.15 -7.10 -44.38
CA GLN A 11 -20.89 -6.39 -44.22
C GLN A 11 -20.13 -6.97 -43.03
N SER A 12 -19.04 -7.67 -43.31
CA SER A 12 -18.03 -8.03 -42.32
C SER A 12 -17.33 -6.74 -41.87
N ALA A 13 -17.68 -6.23 -40.69
CA ALA A 13 -16.94 -5.15 -40.07
C ALA A 13 -15.58 -5.69 -39.62
N PHE A 14 -14.52 -5.40 -40.40
CA PHE A 14 -13.15 -5.62 -39.95
C PHE A 14 -12.84 -4.57 -38.89
N ALA A 15 -12.55 -4.99 -37.66
CA ALA A 15 -12.05 -4.09 -36.62
C ALA A 15 -10.72 -3.50 -37.08
N SER A 16 -10.58 -2.17 -36.99
CA SER A 16 -9.33 -1.48 -37.32
C SER A 16 -8.18 -2.01 -36.46
N PRO A 17 -6.98 -2.20 -37.01
CA PRO A 17 -5.82 -2.64 -36.24
C PRO A 17 -5.54 -1.64 -35.12
N VAL A 18 -5.59 -2.12 -33.87
CA VAL A 18 -5.21 -1.34 -32.70
C VAL A 18 -3.69 -1.40 -32.56
N VAL A 19 -3.02 -0.27 -32.73
CA VAL A 19 -1.60 -0.15 -32.42
C VAL A 19 -1.46 -0.16 -30.89
N VAL A 20 -0.94 -1.25 -30.35
CA VAL A 20 -0.55 -1.31 -28.93
C VAL A 20 0.84 -0.67 -28.85
N PRO A 21 1.01 0.46 -28.13
CA PRO A 21 2.32 1.07 -27.99
C PRO A 21 3.26 0.15 -27.21
N ASP A 22 4.53 0.15 -27.57
CA ASP A 22 5.55 -0.56 -26.80
C ASP A 22 5.68 0.04 -25.39
N ALA A 23 5.82 -0.83 -24.38
CA ALA A 23 6.05 -0.39 -23.02
C ALA A 23 7.43 0.31 -22.91
N PRO A 24 7.53 1.43 -22.16
CA PRO A 24 8.82 2.10 -21.95
C PRO A 24 9.78 1.20 -21.16
N GLN A 25 11.09 1.41 -21.38
CA GLN A 25 12.09 0.76 -20.54
C GLN A 25 12.15 1.42 -19.16
N ILE A 26 11.93 0.62 -18.11
CA ILE A 26 11.98 1.07 -16.72
C ILE A 26 13.22 0.47 -16.03
N ALA A 27 14.02 1.35 -15.42
CA ALA A 27 15.22 0.98 -14.67
C ALA A 27 14.88 0.45 -13.26
N ALA A 28 14.16 -0.67 -13.20
CA ALA A 28 13.80 -1.36 -11.97
C ALA A 28 14.00 -2.88 -12.11
N LYS A 29 14.18 -3.56 -10.96
CA LYS A 29 14.24 -5.03 -10.89
C LYS A 29 12.92 -5.65 -11.37
N GLY A 30 11.79 -5.11 -10.91
CA GLY A 30 10.45 -5.46 -11.38
C GLY A 30 9.48 -4.30 -11.24
N TYR A 31 8.42 -4.31 -12.05
CA TYR A 31 7.34 -3.31 -12.02
C TYR A 31 6.04 -3.91 -12.55
N VAL A 32 4.93 -3.25 -12.23
CA VAL A 32 3.63 -3.47 -12.85
C VAL A 32 2.90 -2.14 -12.96
N LEU A 33 2.19 -1.94 -14.06
CA LEU A 33 1.23 -0.86 -14.25
C LEU A 33 -0.15 -1.50 -14.42
N MET A 34 -1.10 -1.10 -13.58
CA MET A 34 -2.44 -1.69 -13.52
C MET A 34 -3.50 -0.58 -13.63
N ASP A 35 -4.51 -0.79 -14.45
CA ASP A 35 -5.72 0.02 -14.44
C ASP A 35 -6.56 -0.28 -13.19
N TYR A 36 -6.90 0.74 -12.41
CA TYR A 36 -7.65 0.60 -11.16
C TYR A 36 -9.02 -0.05 -11.40
N HIS A 37 -9.79 0.43 -12.38
CA HIS A 37 -11.18 0.00 -12.57
C HIS A 37 -11.27 -1.46 -13.02
N SER A 38 -10.60 -1.81 -14.12
CA SER A 38 -10.65 -3.16 -14.68
C SER A 38 -9.71 -4.15 -14.00
N GLY A 39 -8.66 -3.68 -13.32
CA GLY A 39 -7.57 -4.52 -12.85
C GLY A 39 -6.67 -5.04 -13.98
N LYS A 40 -6.82 -4.54 -15.20
CA LYS A 40 -6.00 -4.95 -16.35
C LYS A 40 -4.56 -4.49 -16.15
N VAL A 41 -3.62 -5.42 -16.28
CA VAL A 41 -2.19 -5.10 -16.37
C VAL A 41 -1.91 -4.51 -17.74
N LEU A 42 -1.32 -3.30 -17.74
CA LEU A 42 -1.02 -2.52 -18.94
C LEU A 42 0.44 -2.69 -19.38
N ALA A 43 1.36 -2.80 -18.43
CA ALA A 43 2.79 -3.05 -18.65
C ALA A 43 3.39 -3.71 -17.41
N GLU A 44 4.43 -4.51 -17.60
CA GLU A 44 5.00 -5.29 -16.51
C GLU A 44 6.43 -5.75 -16.80
N LYS A 45 7.15 -6.07 -15.74
CA LYS A 45 8.41 -6.80 -15.77
C LYS A 45 8.61 -7.49 -14.44
N GLU A 46 8.91 -8.78 -14.43
CA GLU A 46 9.14 -9.55 -13.20
C GLU A 46 7.98 -9.39 -12.19
N MET A 47 6.73 -9.23 -12.67
CA MET A 47 5.62 -8.81 -11.81
C MET A 47 5.31 -9.78 -10.66
N ASN A 48 5.67 -11.06 -10.84
CA ASN A 48 5.42 -12.15 -9.89
C ASN A 48 6.69 -12.63 -9.18
N THR A 49 7.82 -11.97 -9.41
CA THR A 49 9.08 -12.33 -8.78
C THR A 49 9.07 -11.83 -7.33
N LYS A 50 9.36 -12.75 -6.40
CA LYS A 50 9.37 -12.44 -4.97
C LYS A 50 10.52 -11.50 -4.64
N LEU A 51 10.21 -10.41 -3.96
CA LEU A 51 11.12 -9.36 -3.53
C LEU A 51 10.85 -8.99 -2.06
N SER A 52 11.85 -8.46 -1.38
CA SER A 52 11.63 -7.84 -0.06
C SER A 52 10.84 -6.53 -0.25
N PRO A 53 9.64 -6.39 0.33
CA PRO A 53 8.81 -5.19 0.16
C PRO A 53 9.30 -3.99 0.99
N ALA A 54 10.22 -4.20 1.94
CA ALA A 54 10.66 -3.15 2.87
C ALA A 54 9.44 -2.41 3.48
N SER A 55 9.51 -1.09 3.61
CA SER A 55 8.40 -0.28 4.16
C SER A 55 7.11 -0.26 3.31
N LEU A 56 7.05 -0.89 2.13
CA LEU A 56 5.76 -1.12 1.46
C LEU A 56 4.86 -2.07 2.26
N THR A 57 5.42 -2.91 3.14
CA THR A 57 4.65 -3.70 4.13
C THR A 57 3.64 -2.87 4.90
N LYS A 58 3.95 -1.59 5.19
CA LYS A 58 3.07 -0.68 5.91
C LYS A 58 1.76 -0.38 5.18
N MET A 59 1.67 -0.65 3.87
CA MET A 59 0.40 -0.61 3.15
C MET A 59 -0.57 -1.67 3.67
N MET A 60 -0.07 -2.87 4.01
CA MET A 60 -0.93 -3.92 4.59
C MET A 60 -1.30 -3.56 6.03
N THR A 61 -0.36 -3.03 6.80
CA THR A 61 -0.63 -2.53 8.16
C THR A 61 -1.72 -1.46 8.16
N SER A 62 -1.62 -0.46 7.28
CA SER A 62 -2.64 0.56 7.08
C SER A 62 -3.96 -0.02 6.57
N TYR A 63 -3.91 -0.99 5.65
CA TYR A 63 -5.12 -1.67 5.17
C TYR A 63 -5.88 -2.36 6.32
N VAL A 64 -5.19 -3.06 7.22
CA VAL A 64 -5.80 -3.68 8.40
C VAL A 64 -6.38 -2.60 9.33
N ILE A 65 -5.63 -1.53 9.63
CA ILE A 65 -6.12 -0.40 10.45
C ILE A 65 -7.40 0.19 9.85
N GLY A 66 -7.40 0.46 8.54
CA GLY A 66 -8.55 1.00 7.82
C GLY A 66 -9.78 0.08 7.90
N GLN A 67 -9.58 -1.25 7.85
CA GLN A 67 -10.67 -2.22 7.99
C GLN A 67 -11.25 -2.21 9.41
N GLU A 68 -10.41 -2.12 10.44
CA GLU A 68 -10.86 -2.06 11.84
C GLU A 68 -11.61 -0.76 12.15
N LEU A 69 -11.15 0.37 11.59
CA LEU A 69 -11.87 1.66 11.63
C LEU A 69 -13.22 1.59 10.91
N ALA A 70 -13.25 1.07 9.68
CA ALA A 70 -14.47 0.97 8.89
C ALA A 70 -15.53 0.05 9.52
N ARG A 71 -15.10 -0.96 10.29
CA ARG A 71 -15.97 -1.87 11.05
C ARG A 71 -16.40 -1.30 12.41
N GLY A 72 -15.79 -0.20 12.85
CA GLY A 72 -16.05 0.40 14.16
C GLY A 72 -15.48 -0.41 15.33
N ASN A 73 -14.48 -1.27 15.08
CA ASN A 73 -13.80 -2.02 16.12
C ASN A 73 -12.84 -1.14 16.94
N ILE A 74 -12.31 -0.09 16.30
CA ILE A 74 -11.55 1.00 16.90
C ILE A 74 -12.06 2.34 16.36
N SER A 75 -11.74 3.43 17.04
CA SER A 75 -12.04 4.81 16.66
C SER A 75 -10.77 5.63 16.49
N GLU A 76 -10.82 6.64 15.61
CA GLU A 76 -9.72 7.60 15.41
C GLU A 76 -9.31 8.33 16.70
N ASP A 77 -10.25 8.49 17.64
CA ASP A 77 -10.07 9.19 18.91
C ASP A 77 -9.70 8.27 20.09
N ASP A 78 -9.50 6.98 19.85
CA ASP A 78 -9.07 6.04 20.90
C ASP A 78 -7.65 6.37 21.37
N ASP A 79 -7.42 6.25 22.68
CA ASP A 79 -6.10 6.41 23.30
C ASP A 79 -5.33 5.08 23.26
N VAL A 80 -4.23 5.04 22.51
CA VAL A 80 -3.34 3.89 22.45
C VAL A 80 -2.21 4.07 23.45
N THR A 81 -2.10 3.17 24.41
CA THR A 81 -0.98 3.16 25.38
C THR A 81 0.29 2.62 24.72
N ILE A 82 1.37 3.40 24.78
CA ILE A 82 2.63 3.03 24.13
C ILE A 82 3.41 2.07 25.02
N SER A 83 3.56 0.82 24.56
CA SER A 83 4.31 -0.21 25.26
C SER A 83 5.83 -0.02 25.14
N LYS A 84 6.58 -0.87 25.83
CA LYS A 84 8.04 -0.94 25.67
C LYS A 84 8.45 -1.42 24.28
N ASN A 85 7.62 -2.21 23.60
CA ASN A 85 7.92 -2.77 22.27
C ASN A 85 7.83 -1.67 21.20
N ALA A 86 6.81 -0.82 21.33
CA ALA A 86 6.60 0.34 20.46
C ALA A 86 7.52 1.54 20.76
N TRP A 87 8.44 1.43 21.72
CA TRP A 87 9.32 2.54 22.05
C TRP A 87 10.25 2.87 20.89
N ALA A 88 10.28 4.14 20.45
CA ALA A 88 11.12 4.62 19.36
C ALA A 88 12.60 4.21 19.47
N LYS A 89 13.12 4.01 20.70
CA LYS A 89 14.49 3.56 20.96
C LYS A 89 14.82 2.17 20.39
N ASN A 90 13.82 1.33 20.17
CA ASN A 90 14.00 -0.02 19.60
C ASN A 90 14.26 -0.01 18.10
N PHE A 91 14.11 1.14 17.44
CA PHE A 91 14.18 1.27 15.98
C PHE A 91 15.33 2.20 15.55
N PRO A 92 16.59 1.93 15.90
CA PRO A 92 17.73 2.73 15.43
C PRO A 92 17.78 2.73 13.89
N ASP A 93 18.29 3.82 13.32
CA ASP A 93 18.57 3.97 11.87
C ASP A 93 17.38 3.72 10.91
N SER A 94 16.15 3.77 11.42
CA SER A 94 14.93 3.64 10.65
C SER A 94 13.95 4.79 10.89
N SER A 95 12.90 4.87 10.06
CA SER A 95 11.87 5.91 10.19
C SER A 95 11.01 5.67 11.43
N LYS A 96 10.73 6.75 12.16
CA LYS A 96 10.04 6.74 13.46
C LYS A 96 9.07 7.92 13.55
N MET A 97 8.00 7.74 14.31
CA MET A 97 7.13 8.82 14.77
C MET A 97 7.70 9.51 16.01
N PHE A 98 8.64 8.86 16.71
CA PHE A 98 9.25 9.31 17.96
C PHE A 98 8.27 9.26 19.15
N ILE A 99 7.50 8.17 19.25
CA ILE A 99 6.60 7.90 20.38
C ILE A 99 7.37 7.40 21.62
N GLU A 100 6.85 7.73 22.80
CA GLU A 100 7.48 7.46 24.09
C GLU A 100 6.69 6.45 24.92
N VAL A 101 7.39 5.48 25.50
CA VAL A 101 6.79 4.45 26.35
C VAL A 101 6.04 5.04 27.55
N GLY A 102 4.87 4.49 27.87
CA GLY A 102 4.04 4.90 29.00
C GLY A 102 3.16 6.13 28.72
N THR A 103 3.27 6.74 27.53
CA THR A 103 2.35 7.78 27.07
C THR A 103 1.13 7.17 26.37
N THR A 104 0.14 8.01 26.05
CA THR A 104 -0.95 7.65 25.14
C THR A 104 -0.92 8.50 23.88
N VAL A 105 -1.24 7.91 22.74
CA VAL A 105 -1.32 8.59 21.44
C VAL A 105 -2.64 8.21 20.77
N LYS A 106 -3.29 9.17 20.09
CA LYS A 106 -4.53 8.90 19.37
C LYS A 106 -4.28 7.99 18.17
N VAL A 107 -5.24 7.12 17.86
CA VAL A 107 -5.20 6.26 16.66
C VAL A 107 -4.94 7.07 15.40
N ARG A 108 -5.64 8.21 15.21
CA ARG A 108 -5.45 9.07 14.02
C ARG A 108 -4.03 9.62 13.86
N ASP A 109 -3.31 9.81 14.97
CA ASP A 109 -1.96 10.36 14.98
C ASP A 109 -0.94 9.25 14.70
N LEU A 110 -1.12 8.08 15.33
CA LEU A 110 -0.32 6.89 15.01
C LEU A 110 -0.47 6.52 13.54
N ASN A 111 -1.69 6.58 13.01
CA ASN A 111 -1.95 6.24 11.62
C ASN A 111 -1.23 7.18 10.64
N ARG A 112 -1.26 8.49 10.90
CA ARG A 112 -0.44 9.48 10.17
C ARG A 112 1.06 9.24 10.33
N GLY A 113 1.51 8.81 11.51
CA GLY A 113 2.89 8.36 11.75
C GLY A 113 3.30 7.20 10.84
N ILE A 114 2.42 6.21 10.64
CA ILE A 114 2.65 5.07 9.75
C ILE A 114 2.67 5.52 8.28
N ILE A 115 1.64 6.24 7.86
CA ILE A 115 1.41 6.55 6.44
C ILE A 115 2.40 7.60 5.92
N ILE A 116 2.50 8.73 6.62
CA ILE A 116 3.25 9.92 6.16
C ILE A 116 4.72 9.80 6.54
N GLN A 117 4.98 9.47 7.81
CA GLN A 117 6.35 9.44 8.36
C GLN A 117 7.02 8.08 8.18
N SER A 118 6.24 7.04 7.84
CA SER A 118 6.73 5.67 7.71
C SER A 118 7.30 5.11 9.02
N GLY A 119 6.75 5.53 10.17
CA GLY A 119 7.23 5.18 11.50
C GLY A 119 7.03 3.70 11.85
N ASN A 120 8.12 3.00 12.21
CA ASN A 120 8.08 1.59 12.62
C ASN A 120 7.49 1.40 14.02
N ASP A 121 7.78 2.34 14.91
CA ASP A 121 7.27 2.43 16.29
C ASP A 121 5.74 2.53 16.31
N ALA A 122 5.17 3.39 15.47
CA ALA A 122 3.72 3.52 15.33
C ALA A 122 3.05 2.24 14.80
N CYS A 123 3.71 1.48 13.91
CA CYS A 123 3.18 0.20 13.45
C CYS A 123 3.01 -0.81 14.60
N VAL A 124 4.02 -0.92 15.48
CA VAL A 124 3.96 -1.83 16.63
C VAL A 124 2.89 -1.40 17.62
N ALA A 125 2.77 -0.10 17.91
CA ALA A 125 1.72 0.42 18.79
C ALA A 125 0.31 0.08 18.28
N MET A 126 0.04 0.30 16.98
CA MET A 126 -1.26 -0.03 16.38
C MET A 126 -1.52 -1.53 16.33
N ALA A 127 -0.49 -2.34 16.08
CA ALA A 127 -0.61 -3.79 16.07
C ALA A 127 -1.02 -4.33 17.43
N GLU A 128 -0.38 -3.87 18.51
CA GLU A 128 -0.72 -4.24 19.88
C GLU A 128 -2.11 -3.74 20.29
N HIS A 129 -2.51 -2.54 19.85
CA HIS A 129 -3.84 -2.01 20.14
C HIS A 129 -4.96 -2.83 19.50
N ILE A 130 -4.77 -3.24 18.25
CA ILE A 130 -5.80 -3.95 17.46
C ILE A 130 -5.86 -5.43 17.82
N ALA A 131 -4.70 -6.10 17.90
CA ALA A 131 -4.63 -7.56 17.97
C ALA A 131 -4.07 -8.08 19.29
N GLY A 132 -3.68 -7.19 20.21
CA GLY A 132 -3.06 -7.54 21.50
C GLY A 132 -1.57 -7.90 21.40
N SER A 133 -1.07 -8.30 20.23
CA SER A 133 0.35 -8.56 19.97
C SER A 133 0.71 -8.33 18.50
N GLU A 134 2.01 -8.18 18.23
CA GLU A 134 2.52 -8.07 16.87
C GLU A 134 2.24 -9.35 16.05
N ASP A 135 2.47 -10.52 16.63
CA ASP A 135 2.24 -11.82 15.96
C ASP A 135 0.77 -12.00 15.54
N ALA A 136 -0.17 -11.68 16.43
CA ALA A 136 -1.60 -11.76 16.12
C ALA A 136 -2.00 -10.77 15.01
N PHE A 137 -1.35 -9.60 14.96
CA PHE A 137 -1.57 -8.66 13.87
C PHE A 137 -0.97 -9.16 12.55
N VAL A 138 0.20 -9.81 12.57
CA VAL A 138 0.79 -10.45 11.39
C VAL A 138 -0.13 -11.56 10.85
N ASP A 139 -0.78 -12.33 11.71
CA ASP A 139 -1.81 -13.30 11.30
C ASP A 139 -2.97 -12.60 10.55
N LEU A 140 -3.44 -11.45 11.04
CA LEU A 140 -4.45 -10.64 10.35
C LEU A 140 -3.95 -10.14 8.99
N MET A 141 -2.71 -9.64 8.92
CA MET A 141 -2.10 -9.18 7.67
C MET A 141 -2.07 -10.30 6.61
N ASN A 142 -1.69 -11.51 7.01
CA ASN A 142 -1.63 -12.66 6.11
C ASN A 142 -3.02 -13.19 5.74
N ALA A 143 -4.00 -13.16 6.67
CA ALA A 143 -5.39 -13.50 6.37
C ALA A 143 -6.01 -12.54 5.33
N TRP A 144 -5.72 -11.24 5.45
CA TRP A 144 -6.13 -10.25 4.46
C TRP A 144 -5.40 -10.42 3.14
N ALA A 145 -4.08 -10.68 3.14
CA ALA A 145 -3.33 -10.98 1.92
C ALA A 145 -3.96 -12.13 1.13
N ASN A 146 -4.34 -13.21 1.81
CA ASN A 146 -5.02 -14.35 1.21
C ASN A 146 -6.40 -13.95 0.63
N THR A 147 -7.18 -13.17 1.38
CA THR A 147 -8.50 -12.66 0.94
C THR A 147 -8.39 -11.76 -0.31
N LEU A 148 -7.33 -10.95 -0.39
CA LEU A 148 -7.05 -10.07 -1.52
C LEU A 148 -6.44 -10.80 -2.71
N GLY A 149 -6.13 -12.10 -2.58
CA GLY A 149 -5.52 -12.90 -3.65
C GLY A 149 -4.03 -12.60 -3.87
N MET A 150 -3.34 -12.07 -2.86
CA MET A 150 -1.90 -11.82 -2.87
C MET A 150 -1.11 -13.14 -2.68
N LYS A 151 -1.18 -14.01 -3.68
CA LYS A 151 -0.70 -15.41 -3.61
C LYS A 151 0.82 -15.54 -3.45
N ASN A 152 1.57 -14.48 -3.72
CA ASN A 152 3.03 -14.46 -3.65
C ASN A 152 3.52 -13.49 -2.58
N SER A 153 2.73 -13.28 -1.53
CA SER A 153 3.06 -12.42 -0.40
C SER A 153 2.98 -13.17 0.93
N HIS A 154 3.90 -12.85 1.83
CA HIS A 154 3.87 -13.29 3.22
C HIS A 154 4.49 -12.18 4.08
N PHE A 155 3.78 -11.79 5.13
CA PHE A 155 4.22 -10.81 6.11
C PHE A 155 4.75 -11.52 7.35
N ALA A 156 5.88 -11.04 7.87
CA ALA A 156 6.55 -11.61 9.04
C ALA A 156 6.77 -10.58 10.17
N ASN A 157 6.36 -9.32 9.95
CA ASN A 157 6.34 -8.24 10.93
C ASN A 157 5.47 -7.08 10.38
N VAL A 158 5.16 -6.10 11.23
CA VAL A 158 4.16 -5.06 10.92
C VAL A 158 4.73 -3.81 10.24
N HIS A 159 6.05 -3.72 10.11
CA HIS A 159 6.71 -2.50 9.63
C HIS A 159 7.57 -2.72 8.38
N GLY A 160 7.93 -3.96 8.06
CA GLY A 160 8.75 -4.30 6.91
C GLY A 160 10.26 -4.14 7.11
N LEU A 161 10.75 -4.33 8.34
CA LEU A 161 12.20 -4.48 8.55
C LEU A 161 12.60 -5.87 8.08
N ASP A 162 13.87 -6.03 7.72
CA ASP A 162 14.38 -7.23 7.07
C ASP A 162 14.06 -8.50 7.88
N ASN A 163 13.41 -9.45 7.20
CA ASN A 163 13.11 -10.78 7.70
C ASN A 163 13.09 -11.73 6.49
N SER A 164 13.69 -12.92 6.60
CA SER A 164 13.78 -13.88 5.50
C SER A 164 12.43 -14.44 5.04
N GLU A 165 11.43 -14.41 5.90
CA GLU A 165 10.07 -14.85 5.58
C GLU A 165 9.19 -13.71 5.08
N LEU A 166 9.66 -12.46 5.10
CA LEU A 166 8.92 -11.31 4.57
C LEU A 166 9.18 -11.15 3.06
N TYR A 167 8.15 -11.35 2.25
CA TYR A 167 8.23 -11.15 0.80
C TYR A 167 6.90 -10.73 0.19
N SER A 168 6.96 -10.11 -0.98
CA SER A 168 5.81 -9.82 -1.84
C SER A 168 6.26 -9.74 -3.30
N THR A 169 5.40 -9.26 -4.20
CA THR A 169 5.69 -9.06 -5.62
C THR A 169 5.16 -7.70 -6.08
N PRO A 170 5.66 -7.15 -7.21
CA PRO A 170 5.06 -5.96 -7.81
C PRO A 170 3.55 -6.10 -8.02
N TYR A 171 3.08 -7.24 -8.52
CA TYR A 171 1.67 -7.51 -8.77
C TYR A 171 0.83 -7.50 -7.48
N ASP A 172 1.28 -8.20 -6.45
CA ASP A 172 0.55 -8.27 -5.17
C ASP A 172 0.50 -6.90 -4.49
N MET A 173 1.57 -6.11 -4.58
CA MET A 173 1.58 -4.73 -4.07
C MET A 173 0.63 -3.80 -4.86
N ALA A 174 0.44 -4.02 -6.16
CA ALA A 174 -0.57 -3.31 -6.93
C ALA A 174 -2.00 -3.74 -6.55
N LEU A 175 -2.24 -5.03 -6.29
CA LEU A 175 -3.51 -5.51 -5.75
C LEU A 175 -3.83 -4.86 -4.39
N LEU A 176 -2.84 -4.78 -3.50
CA LEU A 176 -2.98 -4.12 -2.21
C LEU A 176 -3.25 -2.61 -2.35
N GLY A 177 -2.54 -1.93 -3.26
CA GLY A 177 -2.81 -0.52 -3.56
C GLY A 177 -4.24 -0.29 -4.06
N LYS A 178 -4.71 -1.14 -4.98
CA LYS A 178 -6.10 -1.12 -5.45
C LYS A 178 -7.10 -1.39 -4.31
N ALA A 179 -6.78 -2.33 -3.41
CA ALA A 179 -7.64 -2.66 -2.27
C ALA A 179 -7.72 -1.50 -1.25
N LEU A 180 -6.62 -0.80 -0.96
CA LEU A 180 -6.61 0.41 -0.14
C LEU A 180 -7.59 1.46 -0.68
N ILE A 181 -7.52 1.75 -1.98
CA ILE A 181 -8.40 2.73 -2.65
C ILE A 181 -9.86 2.28 -2.60
N ARG A 182 -10.12 0.99 -2.84
CA ARG A 182 -11.47 0.43 -2.99
C ARG A 182 -12.19 0.22 -1.66
N ASP A 183 -11.51 -0.38 -0.69
CA ASP A 183 -12.14 -0.96 0.50
C ASP A 183 -12.06 -0.04 1.72
N VAL A 184 -11.00 0.79 1.79
CA VAL A 184 -10.74 1.68 2.92
C VAL A 184 -10.41 3.10 2.41
N PRO A 185 -11.33 3.76 1.68
CA PRO A 185 -11.06 5.05 1.04
C PRO A 185 -10.74 6.19 2.03
N ASP A 186 -11.24 6.11 3.26
CA ASP A 186 -10.90 7.05 4.33
C ASP A 186 -9.42 6.94 4.74
N GLU A 187 -8.96 5.70 4.91
CA GLU A 187 -7.56 5.36 5.17
C GLU A 187 -6.67 5.81 4.00
N TYR A 188 -7.11 5.52 2.76
CA TYR A 188 -6.38 5.90 1.55
C TYR A 188 -6.13 7.40 1.44
N ARG A 189 -7.11 8.23 1.83
CA ARG A 189 -7.02 9.69 1.73
C ARG A 189 -5.82 10.28 2.46
N VAL A 190 -5.41 9.67 3.58
CA VAL A 190 -4.28 10.13 4.39
C VAL A 190 -2.96 10.07 3.61
N TYR A 191 -2.82 9.18 2.62
CA TYR A 191 -1.62 9.08 1.79
C TYR A 191 -1.30 10.34 0.97
N SER A 192 -2.31 11.19 0.73
CA SER A 192 -2.15 12.47 0.03
C SER A 192 -1.71 13.62 0.95
N GLU A 193 -1.72 13.43 2.28
CA GLU A 193 -1.24 14.42 3.23
C GLU A 193 0.28 14.60 3.10
N LYS A 194 0.71 15.85 2.89
CA LYS A 194 2.11 16.15 2.53
C LYS A 194 3.09 16.18 3.69
N LYS A 195 2.60 16.37 4.92
CA LYS A 195 3.40 16.44 6.13
C LYS A 195 2.54 16.20 7.36
N PHE A 196 3.17 15.77 8.44
CA PHE A 196 2.53 15.59 9.73
C PHE A 196 3.48 16.00 10.85
N THR A 197 2.92 16.64 11.89
CA THR A 197 3.65 17.13 13.05
C THR A 197 3.16 16.40 14.28
N TYR A 198 4.08 15.72 14.96
CA TYR A 198 3.83 15.07 16.25
C TYR A 198 4.92 15.47 17.23
N ASN A 199 4.54 15.80 18.47
CA ASN A 199 5.46 16.22 19.53
C ASN A 199 6.47 17.31 19.10
N GLY A 200 6.01 18.31 18.33
CA GLY A 200 6.84 19.39 17.79
C GLY A 200 7.75 19.00 16.61
N ILE A 201 7.77 17.73 16.20
CA ILE A 201 8.59 17.20 15.12
C ILE A 201 7.74 17.10 13.85
N THR A 202 8.05 17.95 12.86
CA THR A 202 7.41 17.89 11.54
C THR A 202 8.21 16.99 10.61
N GLN A 203 7.54 16.02 9.99
CA GLN A 203 8.12 15.17 8.96
C GLN A 203 7.26 15.20 7.71
N TYR A 204 7.90 15.09 6.55
CA TYR A 204 7.24 15.15 5.24
C TYR A 204 6.93 13.75 4.72
N ASN A 205 5.86 13.66 3.95
CA ASN A 205 5.55 12.46 3.19
C ASN A 205 6.70 12.16 2.23
N ARG A 206 7.17 10.92 2.22
CA ARG A 206 8.31 10.49 1.39
C ARG A 206 7.94 10.29 -0.08
N ASN A 207 6.65 10.29 -0.43
CA ASN A 207 6.20 10.23 -1.81
C ASN A 207 6.39 11.58 -2.51
N GLY A 208 7.56 11.80 -3.11
CA GLY A 208 7.88 13.04 -3.81
C GLY A 208 6.94 13.39 -4.97
N LEU A 209 6.24 12.39 -5.53
CA LEU A 209 5.28 12.60 -6.62
C LEU A 209 4.05 13.41 -6.20
N LEU A 210 3.74 13.52 -4.90
CA LEU A 210 2.67 14.39 -4.39
C LEU A 210 2.90 15.89 -4.68
N TRP A 211 4.11 16.27 -5.09
CA TRP A 211 4.48 17.63 -5.48
C TRP A 211 4.62 17.81 -6.99
N ASP A 212 4.45 16.76 -7.78
CA ASP A 212 4.45 16.87 -9.24
C ASP A 212 3.20 17.64 -9.69
N LYS A 213 3.40 18.67 -10.52
CA LYS A 213 2.31 19.52 -11.03
C LYS A 213 1.74 19.03 -12.36
N SER A 214 2.41 18.07 -12.99
CA SER A 214 2.01 17.49 -14.29
C SER A 214 1.05 16.31 -14.15
N MET A 215 0.96 15.72 -12.95
CA MET A 215 0.11 14.57 -12.64
C MET A 215 -0.67 14.80 -11.35
N ASN A 216 -1.84 14.17 -11.22
CA ASN A 216 -2.63 14.20 -9.98
C ASN A 216 -2.31 12.96 -9.13
N VAL A 217 -1.08 12.86 -8.62
CA VAL A 217 -0.67 11.74 -7.77
C VAL A 217 -1.18 11.96 -6.36
N ASP A 218 -1.92 11.00 -5.81
CA ASP A 218 -2.50 11.07 -4.47
C ASP A 218 -2.05 9.93 -3.53
N GLY A 219 -1.18 9.05 -4.01
CA GLY A 219 -0.64 7.93 -3.24
C GLY A 219 0.50 7.19 -3.95
N ILE A 220 1.01 6.09 -3.41
CA ILE A 220 0.66 5.49 -2.13
C ILE A 220 1.88 5.52 -1.22
N LYS A 221 2.82 4.59 -1.37
CA LYS A 221 3.89 4.39 -0.39
C LYS A 221 5.25 4.16 -1.01
N THR A 222 6.27 4.68 -0.36
CA THR A 222 7.69 4.42 -0.65
C THR A 222 8.27 3.37 0.29
N GLY A 223 9.27 2.63 -0.19
CA GLY A 223 10.04 1.65 0.58
C GLY A 223 11.52 1.67 0.23
N HIS A 224 12.37 1.40 1.22
CA HIS A 224 13.80 1.18 1.02
C HIS A 224 14.40 0.38 2.18
N THR A 225 15.18 -0.64 1.85
CA THR A 225 16.25 -1.21 2.70
C THR A 225 17.47 -1.44 1.83
N SER A 226 18.65 -1.59 2.44
CA SER A 226 19.90 -1.89 1.72
C SER A 226 19.77 -3.15 0.85
N ASN A 227 19.01 -4.15 1.32
CA ASN A 227 18.79 -5.42 0.62
C ASN A 227 17.73 -5.30 -0.49
N ALA A 228 16.67 -4.53 -0.29
CA ALA A 228 15.58 -4.36 -1.26
C ALA A 228 15.92 -3.39 -2.40
N GLY A 229 16.66 -2.31 -2.09
CA GLY A 229 16.75 -1.12 -2.93
C GLY A 229 15.52 -0.21 -2.76
N TYR A 230 15.36 0.77 -3.64
CA TYR A 230 14.21 1.69 -3.62
C TYR A 230 12.97 1.04 -4.25
N SER A 231 11.81 1.29 -3.65
CA SER A 231 10.51 0.82 -4.13
C SER A 231 9.44 1.90 -3.97
N LEU A 232 8.45 1.90 -4.84
CA LEU A 232 7.33 2.84 -4.85
C LEU A 232 6.07 2.13 -5.38
N VAL A 233 4.96 2.31 -4.67
CA VAL A 233 3.61 2.09 -5.22
C VAL A 233 2.95 3.46 -5.33
N SER A 234 2.44 3.80 -6.51
CA SER A 234 1.79 5.08 -6.80
C SER A 234 0.46 4.92 -7.52
N SER A 235 -0.45 5.88 -7.32
CA SER A 235 -1.71 5.99 -8.06
C SER A 235 -1.92 7.44 -8.52
N ALA A 236 -2.53 7.62 -9.69
CA ALA A 236 -2.76 8.90 -10.36
C ALA A 236 -3.91 8.82 -11.36
#